data_AF-A0A5J4P6S8-F1
#
_entry.id   AF-A0A5J4P6S8-F1
#
_cell.length_a   1.000
_cell.length_b   1.000
_cell.length_c   1.000
_cell.angle_alpha   90.00
_cell.angle_beta   90.00
_cell.angle_gamma   90.00
#
_symmetry.space_group_name_H-M   'P 1'
#
loop_
_entity.id
_entity.type
_entity.pdbx_description
1 polymer ?
#
loop_
_entity_poly.entity_id
_entity_poly.type
_entity_poly.pdbx_seq_one_letter_code
_entity_poly.pdbx_strand_id
1 'polypeptide(L)'
;IDNLRKEKNAIILAHYYQIGDIQDIADYVGDSLALAQWASKTQAEIIVLCGVHFMGETAKILCPNKKVLIPDLNAGCSLADSCPADEFAQFVEEHHGYTVISYVNTTAAVKAMTDVVVTSTNAKQIVESFPKNEKIIFGPDRNLGNYINSITGRDMLLWDGACHVHEQFSVEKIV
;
A
#
# COMPACT_ATOMS: atom_id res chain seq x y z
N ILE A 1 -9.27 19.34 18.43
CA ILE A 1 -8.52 18.97 17.21
C ILE A 1 -8.47 20.14 16.23
N ASP A 2 -9.61 20.77 15.93
CA ASP A 2 -9.73 21.88 14.98
C ASP A 2 -8.79 23.07 15.21
N ASN A 3 -8.64 23.50 16.46
CA ASN A 3 -7.77 24.62 16.79
C ASN A 3 -6.30 24.29 16.48
N LEU A 4 -5.84 23.10 16.86
CA LEU A 4 -4.45 22.67 16.64
C LEU A 4 -4.14 22.43 15.16
N ARG A 5 -5.07 21.83 14.38
CA ARG A 5 -4.81 21.62 12.95
C ARG A 5 -4.64 22.95 12.19
N LYS A 6 -5.44 23.97 12.56
CA LYS A 6 -5.34 25.32 11.98
C LYS A 6 -4.04 26.00 12.39
N GLU A 7 -3.70 25.98 13.69
CA GLU A 7 -2.47 26.60 14.21
C GLU A 7 -1.21 26.01 13.59
N LYS A 8 -1.19 24.69 13.38
CA LYS A 8 -0.02 23.97 12.87
C LYS A 8 0.01 23.78 11.35
N ASN A 9 -0.94 24.37 10.61
CA ASN A 9 -1.12 24.15 9.18
C ASN A 9 -1.05 22.64 8.83
N ALA A 10 -1.88 21.86 9.52
CA ALA A 10 -1.94 20.41 9.44
C ALA A 10 -3.21 19.94 8.75
N ILE A 11 -3.11 18.83 8.01
CA ILE A 11 -4.26 18.08 7.51
C ILE A 11 -4.35 16.69 8.15
N ILE A 12 -5.57 16.17 8.23
CA ILE A 12 -5.90 14.83 8.68
C ILE A 12 -6.38 14.02 7.48
N LEU A 13 -5.67 12.93 7.20
CA LEU A 13 -5.97 11.98 6.14
C LEU A 13 -6.42 10.66 6.78
N ALA A 14 -7.62 10.17 6.48
CA ALA A 14 -8.16 8.95 7.07
C ALA A 14 -8.45 7.86 6.04
N HIS A 15 -8.06 6.62 6.35
CA HIS A 15 -8.43 5.47 5.54
C HIS A 15 -9.90 5.08 5.77
N TYR A 16 -10.55 4.46 4.77
CA TYR A 16 -11.95 3.99 4.87
C TYR A 16 -12.22 3.05 6.05
N TYR A 17 -11.21 2.39 6.58
CA TYR A 17 -11.33 1.46 7.72
C TYR A 17 -11.23 2.14 9.10
N GLN A 18 -11.07 3.45 9.15
CA GLN A 18 -11.11 4.19 10.42
C GLN A 18 -12.53 4.23 10.99
N ILE A 19 -12.65 4.39 12.30
CA ILE A 19 -13.95 4.58 12.96
C ILE A 19 -14.60 5.91 12.53
N GLY A 20 -15.93 5.99 12.62
CA GLY A 20 -16.72 7.15 12.16
C GLY A 20 -16.21 8.48 12.72
N ASP A 21 -15.94 8.55 14.02
CA ASP A 21 -15.44 9.76 14.68
C ASP A 21 -14.12 10.29 14.08
N ILE A 22 -13.27 9.40 13.57
CA ILE A 22 -12.00 9.79 12.91
C ILE A 22 -12.28 10.25 11.48
N GLN A 23 -13.22 9.61 10.78
CA GLN A 23 -13.61 10.03 9.44
C GLN A 23 -14.27 11.41 9.45
N ASP A 24 -15.12 11.69 10.43
CA ASP A 24 -15.87 12.95 10.57
C ASP A 24 -14.97 14.17 10.77
N ILE A 25 -13.81 13.98 11.41
CA ILE A 25 -12.82 15.05 11.64
C ILE A 25 -11.76 15.15 10.54
N ALA A 26 -11.68 14.16 9.65
CA ALA A 26 -10.67 14.12 8.60
C ALA A 26 -10.93 15.19 7.53
N ASP A 27 -9.86 15.77 6.98
CA ASP A 27 -9.99 16.68 5.85
C ASP A 27 -10.27 15.89 4.56
N TYR A 28 -9.74 14.65 4.46
CA TYR A 28 -10.01 13.72 3.37
C TYR A 28 -10.08 12.28 3.85
N VAL A 29 -11.04 11.53 3.30
CA VAL A 29 -11.21 10.09 3.52
C VAL A 29 -11.05 9.35 2.20
N GLY A 30 -10.23 8.29 2.16
CA GLY A 30 -9.89 7.60 0.91
C GLY A 30 -9.25 6.22 1.07
N ASP A 31 -9.04 5.55 -0.05
CA ASP A 31 -8.19 4.35 -0.14
C ASP A 31 -6.70 4.73 -0.16
N SER A 32 -5.81 3.74 -0.15
CA SER A 32 -4.35 3.96 -0.16
C SER A 32 -3.88 4.87 -1.29
N LEU A 33 -4.46 4.75 -2.50
CA LEU A 33 -4.04 5.55 -3.65
C LEU A 33 -4.50 7.00 -3.51
N ALA A 34 -5.76 7.21 -3.14
CA ALA A 34 -6.34 8.53 -2.94
C ALA A 34 -5.58 9.30 -1.85
N LEU A 35 -5.27 8.64 -0.73
CA LEU A 35 -4.52 9.27 0.36
C LEU A 35 -3.08 9.64 -0.06
N ALA A 36 -2.40 8.77 -0.82
CA ALA A 36 -1.07 9.08 -1.36
C ALA A 36 -1.11 10.30 -2.32
N GLN A 37 -2.14 10.41 -3.14
CA GLN A 37 -2.34 11.56 -4.04
C GLN A 37 -2.69 12.85 -3.28
N TRP A 38 -3.50 12.77 -2.23
CA TRP A 38 -3.80 13.92 -1.38
C TRP A 38 -2.58 14.41 -0.61
N ALA A 39 -1.79 13.47 -0.07
CA ALA A 39 -0.51 13.79 0.59
C ALA A 39 0.42 14.57 -0.35
N SER A 40 0.57 14.16 -1.61
CA SER A 40 1.47 14.85 -2.56
C SER A 40 0.96 16.21 -3.05
N LYS A 41 -0.37 16.42 -3.09
CA LYS A 41 -0.99 17.67 -3.56
C LYS A 41 -1.13 18.75 -2.49
N THR A 42 -1.15 18.37 -1.21
CA THR A 42 -1.42 19.31 -0.11
C THR A 42 -0.31 20.35 0.08
N GLN A 43 -0.72 21.57 0.42
CA GLN A 43 0.18 22.65 0.83
C GLN A 43 0.44 22.69 2.35
N ALA A 44 -0.24 21.83 3.12
CA ALA A 44 -0.02 21.71 4.55
C ALA A 44 1.40 21.25 4.89
N GLU A 45 1.94 21.71 6.02
CA GLU A 45 3.28 21.37 6.50
C GLU A 45 3.29 20.04 7.27
N ILE A 46 2.16 19.70 7.88
CA ILE A 46 1.97 18.51 8.69
C ILE A 46 0.84 17.65 8.10
N ILE A 47 1.10 16.35 7.99
CA ILE A 47 0.12 15.34 7.62
C ILE A 47 -0.06 14.42 8.81
N VAL A 48 -1.26 14.38 9.38
CA VAL A 48 -1.68 13.37 10.34
C VAL A 48 -2.38 12.26 9.57
N LEU A 49 -1.72 11.12 9.43
CA LEU A 49 -2.25 9.99 8.69
C LEU A 49 -2.91 8.99 9.65
N CYS A 50 -4.23 8.99 9.67
CA CYS A 50 -5.06 8.02 10.36
C CYS A 50 -5.21 6.76 9.50
N GLY A 51 -4.17 5.94 9.51
CA GLY A 51 -4.06 4.68 8.80
C GLY A 51 -3.05 3.77 9.47
N VAL A 52 -2.51 2.82 8.71
CA VAL A 52 -1.48 1.88 9.17
C VAL A 52 -0.07 2.37 8.79
N HIS A 53 0.95 1.78 9.43
CA HIS A 53 2.34 2.22 9.38
C HIS A 53 2.86 2.48 7.96
N PHE A 54 2.71 1.51 7.05
CA PHE A 54 3.21 1.64 5.67
C PHE A 54 2.59 2.79 4.88
N MET A 55 1.36 3.18 5.20
CA MET A 55 0.70 4.29 4.53
C MET A 55 1.38 5.61 4.95
N GLY A 56 1.82 5.71 6.22
CA GLY A 56 2.56 6.86 6.74
C GLY A 56 3.94 6.94 6.14
N GLU A 57 4.62 5.80 6.01
CA GLU A 57 5.87 5.71 5.24
C GLU A 57 5.67 6.19 3.81
N THR A 58 4.62 5.73 3.13
CA THR A 58 4.30 6.14 1.75
C THR A 58 4.09 7.65 1.65
N ALA A 59 3.31 8.25 2.56
CA ALA A 59 3.13 9.70 2.61
C ALA A 59 4.46 10.43 2.84
N LYS A 60 5.34 9.90 3.69
CA LYS A 60 6.65 10.49 3.98
C LYS A 60 7.63 10.37 2.81
N ILE A 61 7.60 9.25 2.07
CA ILE A 61 8.37 9.04 0.84
C ILE A 61 7.96 10.08 -0.22
N LEU A 62 6.65 10.29 -0.40
CA LEU A 62 6.14 11.27 -1.37
C LEU A 62 6.34 12.72 -0.94
N CYS A 63 6.40 12.96 0.38
CA CYS A 63 6.51 14.29 0.97
C CYS A 63 7.71 14.39 1.93
N PRO A 64 8.95 14.27 1.43
CA PRO A 64 10.14 14.14 2.28
C PRO A 64 10.35 15.35 3.20
N ASN A 65 9.92 16.53 2.77
CA ASN A 65 10.07 17.77 3.53
C ASN A 65 8.92 18.06 4.50
N LYS A 66 7.81 17.30 4.43
CA LYS A 66 6.65 17.49 5.33
C LYS A 66 6.81 16.64 6.58
N LYS A 67 6.20 17.07 7.68
CA LYS A 67 6.10 16.26 8.90
C LYS A 67 4.92 15.30 8.76
N VAL A 68 5.18 14.00 8.76
CA VAL A 68 4.14 12.97 8.73
C VAL A 68 4.05 12.33 10.10
N LEU A 69 2.83 12.25 10.64
CA LEU A 69 2.52 11.70 11.94
C LEU A 69 1.53 10.55 11.77
N ILE A 70 1.80 9.44 12.44
CA ILE A 70 0.87 8.32 12.59
C ILE A 70 0.46 8.31 14.07
N PRO A 71 -0.84 8.37 14.41
CA PRO A 71 -1.28 8.44 15.80
C PRO A 71 -0.87 7.24 16.67
N ASP A 72 -0.74 6.05 16.06
CA ASP A 72 -0.27 4.83 16.72
C ASP A 72 0.73 4.11 15.81
N LEU A 73 1.97 3.95 16.29
CA LEU A 73 3.02 3.25 15.56
C LEU A 73 2.80 1.73 15.51
N ASN A 74 1.97 1.19 16.40
CA ASN A 74 1.61 -0.24 16.41
C ASN A 74 0.48 -0.57 15.42
N ALA A 75 -0.06 0.42 14.70
CA ALA A 75 -1.04 0.20 13.65
C ALA A 75 -0.39 -0.53 12.45
N GLY A 76 -0.25 -1.84 12.55
CA GLY A 76 0.39 -2.71 11.57
C GLY A 76 -0.54 -3.16 10.43
N CYS A 77 0.01 -3.96 9.52
CA CYS A 77 -0.76 -4.59 8.45
C CYS A 77 -0.23 -6.00 8.23
N SER A 78 -1.03 -7.01 8.55
CA SER A 78 -0.65 -8.42 8.45
C SER A 78 -0.03 -8.79 7.09
N LEU A 79 -0.50 -8.14 6.02
CA LEU A 79 -0.03 -8.38 4.67
C LEU A 79 1.35 -7.74 4.42
N ALA A 80 1.59 -6.52 4.93
CA ALA A 80 2.92 -5.92 4.88
C ALA A 80 3.90 -6.71 5.76
N ASP A 81 3.43 -7.19 6.91
CA ASP A 81 4.22 -8.00 7.84
C ASP A 81 4.56 -9.38 7.26
N SER A 82 3.73 -9.91 6.35
CA SER A 82 3.98 -11.17 5.63
C SER A 82 5.09 -11.09 4.58
N CYS A 83 5.71 -9.92 4.40
CA CYS A 83 6.79 -9.69 3.45
C CYS A 83 7.97 -8.96 4.13
N PRO A 84 8.76 -9.69 4.94
CA PRO A 84 9.98 -9.16 5.53
C PRO A 84 10.95 -8.70 4.44
N ALA A 85 11.60 -7.55 4.63
CA ALA A 85 12.41 -6.93 3.59
C ALA A 85 13.68 -7.73 3.26
N ASP A 86 14.27 -8.41 4.24
CA ASP A 86 15.43 -9.29 4.08
C ASP A 86 15.09 -10.55 3.29
N GLU A 87 13.96 -11.19 3.60
CA GLU A 87 13.50 -12.37 2.84
C GLU A 87 13.08 -11.99 1.41
N PHE A 88 12.38 -10.85 1.25
CA PHE A 88 12.01 -10.36 -0.08
C PHE A 88 13.23 -9.96 -0.91
N ALA A 89 14.28 -9.42 -0.29
CA ALA A 89 15.54 -9.12 -0.97
C ALA A 89 16.17 -10.39 -1.56
N GLN A 90 16.27 -11.47 -0.75
CA GLN A 90 16.78 -12.75 -1.22
C GLN A 90 15.94 -13.30 -2.37
N PHE A 91 14.63 -13.22 -2.26
CA PHE A 91 13.72 -13.67 -3.31
C PHE A 91 13.91 -12.91 -4.62
N VAL A 92 14.12 -11.60 -4.58
CA VAL A 92 14.43 -10.80 -5.78
C VAL A 92 15.81 -11.15 -6.34
N GLU A 93 16.82 -11.36 -5.48
CA GLU A 93 18.17 -11.76 -5.89
C GLU A 93 18.21 -13.12 -6.59
N GLU A 94 17.45 -14.11 -6.11
CA GLU A 94 17.35 -15.44 -6.73
C GLU A 94 16.73 -15.40 -8.14
N HIS A 95 16.02 -14.31 -8.48
CA HIS A 95 15.26 -14.14 -9.71
C HIS A 95 15.73 -12.93 -10.52
N HIS A 96 17.04 -12.90 -10.83
CA HIS A 96 17.62 -11.84 -11.65
C HIS A 96 16.90 -11.65 -13.00
N GLY A 97 16.67 -10.38 -13.36
CA GLY A 97 16.02 -9.99 -14.62
C GLY A 97 14.49 -10.01 -14.58
N TYR A 98 13.89 -10.17 -13.41
CA TYR A 98 12.46 -9.94 -13.21
C TYR A 98 12.22 -8.46 -12.88
N THR A 99 11.19 -7.88 -13.48
CA THR A 99 10.63 -6.60 -13.02
C THR A 99 9.87 -6.82 -11.71
N VAL A 100 10.21 -6.07 -10.67
CA VAL A 100 9.59 -6.17 -9.34
C VAL A 100 8.42 -5.21 -9.22
N ILE A 101 7.21 -5.77 -9.15
CA ILE A 101 5.98 -5.02 -8.88
C ILE A 101 5.51 -5.34 -7.47
N SER A 102 5.32 -4.29 -6.65
CA SER A 102 4.85 -4.48 -5.28
C SER A 102 3.57 -3.69 -5.02
N TYR A 103 2.61 -4.34 -4.39
CA TYR A 103 1.44 -3.69 -3.84
C TYR A 103 1.86 -2.69 -2.75
N VAL A 104 1.16 -1.57 -2.65
CA VAL A 104 1.44 -0.49 -1.70
C VAL A 104 1.44 -0.96 -0.25
N ASN A 105 0.77 -2.07 0.06
CA ASN A 105 0.73 -2.72 1.38
C ASN A 105 2.04 -3.47 1.69
N THR A 106 3.15 -2.74 1.69
CA THR A 106 4.53 -3.20 1.91
C THR A 106 5.30 -2.15 2.70
N THR A 107 6.37 -2.51 3.37
CA THR A 107 7.21 -1.53 4.08
C THR A 107 7.97 -0.61 3.10
N ALA A 108 8.48 0.51 3.60
CA ALA A 108 9.41 1.35 2.85
C ALA A 108 10.66 0.59 2.38
N ALA A 109 11.16 -0.36 3.20
CA ALA A 109 12.31 -1.18 2.86
C ALA A 109 12.02 -2.10 1.66
N VAL A 110 10.85 -2.74 1.62
CA VAL A 110 10.42 -3.51 0.44
C VAL A 110 10.29 -2.62 -0.78
N LYS A 111 9.69 -1.43 -0.64
CA LYS A 111 9.55 -0.46 -1.74
C LYS A 111 10.89 0.00 -2.33
N ALA A 112 11.97 -0.02 -1.55
CA ALA A 112 13.30 0.34 -2.04
C ALA A 112 13.85 -0.67 -3.06
N MET A 113 13.29 -1.89 -3.11
CA MET A 113 13.66 -2.96 -4.04
C MET A 113 12.60 -3.18 -5.12
N THR A 114 11.58 -2.31 -5.18
CA THR A 114 10.46 -2.39 -6.11
C THR A 114 10.70 -1.46 -7.31
N ASP A 115 10.51 -1.97 -8.52
CA ASP A 115 10.53 -1.13 -9.74
C ASP A 115 9.25 -0.31 -9.88
N VAL A 116 8.09 -0.92 -9.64
CA VAL A 116 6.79 -0.24 -9.72
C VAL A 116 5.87 -0.59 -8.55
N VAL A 117 5.40 0.43 -7.83
CA VAL A 117 4.40 0.28 -6.77
C VAL A 117 2.99 0.38 -7.35
N VAL A 118 2.12 -0.58 -7.01
CA VAL A 118 0.72 -0.62 -7.45
C VAL A 118 -0.25 -0.58 -6.27
N THR A 119 -1.51 -0.36 -6.58
CA THR A 119 -2.66 -0.56 -5.69
C THR A 119 -3.63 -1.55 -6.33
N SER A 120 -4.61 -2.06 -5.58
CA SER A 120 -5.67 -2.92 -6.13
C SER A 120 -6.41 -2.25 -7.30
N THR A 121 -6.55 -0.92 -7.27
CA THR A 121 -7.25 -0.12 -8.29
C THR A 121 -6.49 -0.02 -9.62
N ASN A 122 -5.14 -0.07 -9.63
CA ASN A 122 -4.34 0.14 -10.85
C ASN A 122 -3.43 -1.05 -11.23
N ALA A 123 -3.35 -2.11 -10.42
CA ALA A 123 -2.45 -3.24 -10.66
C ALA A 123 -2.62 -3.87 -12.05
N LYS A 124 -3.85 -4.10 -12.50
CA LYS A 124 -4.15 -4.65 -13.84
C LYS A 124 -3.55 -3.78 -14.95
N GLN A 125 -3.86 -2.48 -14.92
CA GLN A 125 -3.42 -1.54 -15.95
C GLN A 125 -1.90 -1.47 -16.04
N ILE A 126 -1.21 -1.46 -14.88
CA ILE A 126 0.25 -1.42 -14.83
C ILE A 126 0.84 -2.72 -15.36
N VAL A 127 0.34 -3.89 -14.93
CA VAL A 127 0.84 -5.19 -15.41
C VAL A 127 0.62 -5.37 -16.92
N GLU A 128 -0.49 -4.90 -17.46
CA GLU A 128 -0.77 -4.92 -18.90
C GLU A 128 0.10 -3.97 -19.72
N SER A 129 0.72 -2.95 -19.08
CA SER A 129 1.57 -1.97 -19.76
C SER A 129 2.95 -2.52 -20.15
N PHE A 130 3.41 -3.59 -19.49
CA PHE A 130 4.69 -4.24 -19.80
C PHE A 130 4.60 -5.13 -21.05
N PRO A 131 5.72 -5.42 -21.75
CA PRO A 131 5.76 -6.41 -22.83
C PRO A 131 5.20 -7.76 -22.38
N LYS A 132 4.53 -8.51 -23.27
CA LYS A 132 3.85 -9.78 -22.91
C LYS A 132 4.78 -10.85 -22.31
N ASN A 133 6.05 -10.84 -22.69
CA ASN A 133 7.09 -11.76 -22.24
C ASN A 133 7.91 -11.25 -21.05
N GLU A 134 7.56 -10.07 -20.51
CA GLU A 134 8.21 -9.52 -19.31
C GLU A 134 8.04 -10.48 -18.13
N LYS A 135 9.13 -10.80 -17.46
CA LYS A 135 9.13 -11.62 -16.26
C LYS A 135 8.87 -10.70 -15.08
N ILE A 136 7.81 -10.98 -14.32
CA ILE A 136 7.34 -10.08 -13.25
C ILE A 136 7.31 -10.83 -11.93
N ILE A 137 7.93 -10.25 -10.91
CA ILE A 137 7.65 -10.57 -9.51
C ILE A 137 6.47 -9.71 -9.06
N PHE A 138 5.49 -10.30 -8.42
CA PHE A 138 4.37 -9.58 -7.81
C PHE A 138 4.25 -9.94 -6.33
N GLY A 139 4.30 -8.93 -5.46
CA GLY A 139 4.15 -9.13 -4.02
C GLY A 139 3.40 -8.01 -3.33
N PRO A 140 3.03 -8.17 -2.04
CA PRO A 140 3.17 -9.38 -1.26
C PRO A 140 1.91 -10.25 -1.32
N ASP A 141 0.82 -9.79 -1.95
CA ASP A 141 -0.48 -10.48 -1.91
C ASP A 141 -0.62 -11.48 -3.06
N ARG A 142 -0.56 -12.78 -2.72
CA ARG A 142 -0.74 -13.88 -3.67
C ARG A 142 -2.13 -13.88 -4.30
N ASN A 143 -3.17 -13.47 -3.56
CA ASN A 143 -4.54 -13.51 -4.06
C ASN A 143 -4.76 -12.41 -5.11
N LEU A 144 -4.26 -11.21 -4.84
CA LEU A 144 -4.27 -10.14 -5.84
C LEU A 144 -3.42 -10.55 -7.06
N GLY A 145 -2.23 -11.09 -6.85
CA GLY A 145 -1.37 -11.59 -7.93
C GLY A 145 -2.06 -12.64 -8.80
N ASN A 146 -2.70 -13.64 -8.18
CA ASN A 146 -3.46 -14.68 -8.87
C ASN A 146 -4.67 -14.12 -9.62
N TYR A 147 -5.39 -13.16 -9.03
CA TYR A 147 -6.48 -12.47 -9.70
C TYR A 147 -5.99 -11.76 -10.96
N ILE A 148 -4.88 -11.02 -10.87
CA ILE A 148 -4.28 -10.35 -12.04
C ILE A 148 -3.83 -11.37 -13.09
N ASN A 149 -3.16 -12.46 -12.71
CA ASN A 149 -2.82 -13.55 -13.65
C ASN A 149 -4.07 -14.08 -14.36
N SER A 150 -5.17 -14.32 -13.63
CA SER A 150 -6.41 -14.88 -14.19
C SER A 150 -7.08 -13.99 -15.24
N ILE A 151 -7.08 -12.68 -15.04
CA ILE A 151 -7.76 -11.73 -15.95
C ILE A 151 -6.87 -11.20 -17.07
N THR A 152 -5.55 -11.29 -16.93
CA THR A 152 -4.58 -10.79 -17.93
C THR A 152 -3.93 -11.91 -18.74
N GLY A 153 -4.00 -13.16 -18.28
CA GLY A 153 -3.28 -14.29 -18.88
C GLY A 153 -1.77 -14.25 -18.67
N ARG A 154 -1.30 -13.48 -17.68
CA ARG A 154 0.11 -13.43 -17.25
C ARG A 154 0.46 -14.65 -16.41
N ASP A 155 1.76 -14.90 -16.31
CA ASP A 155 2.37 -15.90 -15.43
C ASP A 155 3.41 -15.19 -14.54
N MET A 156 2.92 -14.34 -13.63
CA MET A 156 3.77 -13.62 -12.68
C MET A 156 4.25 -14.55 -11.56
N LEU A 157 5.50 -14.38 -11.14
CA LEU A 157 6.07 -15.02 -9.96
C LEU A 157 5.56 -14.30 -8.71
N LEU A 158 4.79 -14.99 -7.86
CA LEU A 158 4.11 -14.38 -6.73
C LEU A 158 4.85 -14.60 -5.43
N TRP A 159 4.94 -13.56 -4.60
CA TRP A 159 5.27 -13.71 -3.17
C TRP A 159 4.08 -14.34 -2.43
N ASP A 160 4.35 -15.31 -1.56
CA ASP A 160 3.31 -16.10 -0.88
C ASP A 160 2.77 -15.43 0.41
N GLY A 161 2.42 -14.14 0.31
CA GLY A 161 1.79 -13.40 1.40
C GLY A 161 0.27 -13.31 1.25
N ALA A 162 -0.43 -13.08 2.37
CA ALA A 162 -1.88 -12.95 2.38
C ALA A 162 -2.38 -12.02 3.50
N CYS A 163 -3.58 -11.46 3.30
CA CYS A 163 -4.25 -10.66 4.32
C CYS A 163 -5.18 -11.53 5.17
N HIS A 164 -4.86 -11.68 6.46
CA HIS A 164 -5.64 -12.49 7.40
C HIS A 164 -7.13 -12.10 7.50
N VAL A 165 -7.50 -10.85 7.19
CA VAL A 165 -8.90 -10.39 7.17
C VAL A 165 -9.62 -10.99 5.97
N HIS A 166 -8.98 -10.93 4.79
CA HIS A 166 -9.59 -11.42 3.56
C HIS A 166 -9.57 -12.94 3.45
N GLU A 167 -8.69 -13.63 4.20
CA GLU A 167 -8.72 -15.09 4.32
C GLU A 167 -9.87 -15.62 5.18
N GLN A 168 -10.59 -14.76 5.91
CA GLN A 168 -11.77 -15.18 6.69
C GLN A 168 -13.02 -15.40 5.84
N PHE A 169 -13.01 -14.94 4.59
CA PHE A 169 -14.08 -15.20 3.63
C PHE A 169 -13.90 -16.58 3.02
N SER A 170 -14.82 -17.50 3.34
CA SER A 170 -14.88 -18.82 2.72
C SER A 170 -16.01 -18.88 1.70
N VAL A 171 -15.81 -19.65 0.63
CA VAL A 171 -16.85 -19.93 -0.37
C VAL A 171 -18.11 -20.50 0.29
N GLU A 172 -17.94 -21.28 1.35
CA GLU A 172 -19.03 -21.86 2.14
C GLU A 172 -19.92 -20.82 2.84
N LYS A 173 -19.40 -19.64 3.17
CA LYS A 173 -20.16 -18.53 3.77
C LYS A 173 -20.85 -17.65 2.73
N ILE A 174 -20.61 -17.88 1.43
CA ILE A 174 -21.22 -17.15 0.32
C ILE A 174 -22.53 -17.83 -0.14
N VAL A 175 -22.78 -19.07 0.29
CA VAL A 175 -23.96 -19.88 -0.07
C VAL A 175 -25.03 -19.84 1.01
#